data_AF-A0A1A9RW79-F1
#
_entry.id   AF-A0A1A9RW79-F1
#
_cell.length_a   1.000
_cell.length_b   1.000
_cell.length_c   1.000
_cell.angle_alpha   90.00
_cell.angle_beta   90.00
_cell.angle_gamma   90.00
#
_symmetry.space_group_name_H-M   'P 1'
#
loop_
_entity.id
_entity.type
_entity.pdbx_description
1 polymer ?
#
loop_
_entity_poly.entity_id
_entity_poly.type
_entity_poly.pdbx_seq_one_letter_code
_entity_poly.pdbx_strand_id
1 'polypeptide(L)'
;MKLVCLCGMMILLWRGNAAYALLPLLAYAAAEIQQRRNERAALAAFRANPEAARQWFAEHLSGERIADIKAVRARFSLSLRDAVAVLGEHVQQEKD
;
A
#
# COMPACT_ATOMS: atom_id res chain seq x y z
N MET A 1 -31.91 -13.29 -7.87
CA MET A 1 -31.12 -13.58 -9.09
C MET A 1 -29.63 -13.64 -8.79
N LYS A 2 -29.17 -14.57 -7.93
CA LYS A 2 -27.76 -14.66 -7.47
C LYS A 2 -27.11 -16.04 -7.69
N LEU A 3 -27.79 -16.98 -8.36
CA LEU A 3 -27.30 -18.36 -8.56
C LEU A 3 -26.73 -18.65 -9.95
N VAL A 4 -26.96 -17.79 -10.96
CA VAL A 4 -26.51 -18.07 -12.33
C VAL A 4 -25.00 -17.84 -12.52
N CYS A 5 -24.36 -17.05 -11.65
CA CYS A 5 -22.95 -16.68 -11.82
C CYS A 5 -21.96 -17.76 -11.35
N LEU A 6 -22.36 -18.62 -10.40
CA LEU A 6 -21.47 -19.65 -9.84
C LEU A 6 -21.31 -20.87 -10.77
N CYS A 7 -22.34 -21.22 -11.56
CA CYS A 7 -22.23 -22.31 -12.53
C CYS A 7 -21.33 -21.96 -13.73
N GLY A 8 -21.31 -20.70 -14.18
CA GLY A 8 -20.46 -20.27 -15.30
C GLY A 8 -18.95 -20.37 -14.98
N MET A 9 -18.57 -20.06 -13.74
CA MET A 9 -17.18 -20.15 -13.27
C MET A 9 -16.71 -21.61 -13.15
N MET A 10 -17.63 -22.52 -12.84
CA MET A 10 -17.35 -23.96 -12.71
C MET A 10 -17.21 -24.66 -14.08
N ILE A 11 -17.91 -24.18 -15.12
CA ILE A 11 -17.80 -24.71 -16.48
C ILE A 11 -16.50 -24.28 -17.17
N LEU A 12 -16.00 -23.07 -16.88
CA LEU A 12 -14.72 -22.57 -17.42
C LEU A 12 -13.50 -23.27 -16.81
N LEU A 13 -13.60 -23.79 -15.58
CA LEU A 13 -12.51 -24.51 -14.92
C LEU A 13 -12.34 -25.96 -15.43
N TRP A 14 -13.39 -26.58 -16.00
CA TRP A 14 -13.36 -27.98 -16.44
C TRP A 14 -12.80 -28.17 -17.86
N ARG A 15 -12.80 -27.11 -18.70
CA ARG A 15 -12.09 -27.08 -19.99
C ARG A 15 -10.70 -26.49 -19.78
N GLY A 16 -9.77 -27.32 -19.32
CA GLY A 16 -8.39 -26.96 -19.01
C GLY A 16 -7.73 -26.07 -20.06
N ASN A 17 -7.79 -24.76 -19.84
CA ASN A 17 -7.17 -23.77 -20.68
C ASN A 17 -6.33 -22.86 -19.79
N ALA A 18 -5.02 -23.11 -19.76
CA ALA A 18 -4.05 -22.44 -18.90
C ALA A 18 -4.08 -20.90 -19.03
N ALA A 19 -4.61 -20.38 -20.14
CA ALA A 19 -4.85 -18.95 -20.37
C ALA A 19 -5.73 -18.29 -19.27
N TYR A 20 -6.72 -18.98 -18.72
CA TYR A 20 -7.58 -18.42 -17.66
C TYR A 20 -6.89 -18.40 -16.29
N ALA A 21 -5.91 -19.28 -16.05
CA ALA A 21 -5.10 -19.25 -14.84
C ALA A 21 -4.03 -18.15 -14.87
N LEU A 22 -3.63 -17.69 -16.07
CA LEU A 22 -2.66 -16.59 -16.23
C LEU A 22 -3.28 -15.21 -16.03
N LEU A 23 -4.58 -15.04 -16.28
CA LEU A 23 -5.28 -13.76 -16.06
C LEU A 23 -5.19 -13.23 -14.63
N PRO A 24 -5.46 -14.02 -13.56
CA PRO A 24 -5.29 -13.54 -12.19
C PRO A 24 -3.83 -13.25 -11.82
N LEU A 25 -2.87 -14.00 -12.39
CA LEU A 25 -1.44 -13.74 -12.19
C LEU A 25 -1.00 -12.42 -12.85
N LEU A 26 -1.45 -12.15 -14.07
CA LEU A 26 -1.19 -10.88 -14.77
C LEU A 26 -1.85 -9.70 -14.06
N ALA A 27 -3.09 -9.87 -13.58
CA ALA A 27 -3.78 -8.85 -12.80
C ALA A 27 -3.06 -8.56 -11.49
N TYR A 28 -2.58 -9.60 -10.80
CA TYR A 28 -1.77 -9.45 -9.58
C TYR A 28 -0.45 -8.72 -9.85
N ALA A 29 0.28 -9.11 -10.91
CA ALA A 29 1.53 -8.45 -11.29
C ALA A 29 1.31 -6.98 -11.69
N ALA A 30 0.24 -6.67 -12.43
CA ALA A 30 -0.11 -5.30 -12.78
C ALA A 30 -0.47 -4.45 -11.55
N ALA A 31 -1.22 -5.03 -10.60
CA ALA A 31 -1.54 -4.37 -9.33
C ALA A 31 -0.27 -4.11 -8.50
N GLU A 32 0.65 -5.06 -8.45
CA GLU A 32 1.92 -4.94 -7.71
C GLU A 32 2.81 -3.84 -8.32
N ILE A 33 2.91 -3.78 -9.65
CA ILE A 33 3.63 -2.71 -10.36
C ILE A 33 2.98 -1.35 -10.08
N GLN A 34 1.65 -1.25 -10.14
CA GLN A 34 0.94 0.00 -9.88
C GLN A 34 1.11 0.44 -8.43
N GLN A 35 1.08 -0.49 -7.48
CA GLN A 35 1.32 -0.23 -6.07
C GLN A 35 2.73 0.32 -5.86
N ARG A 36 3.76 -0.32 -6.43
CA ARG A 36 5.15 0.19 -6.35
C ARG A 36 5.32 1.58 -6.97
N ARG A 37 4.61 1.88 -8.06
CA ARG A 37 4.63 3.22 -8.68
C ARG A 37 3.98 4.26 -7.77
N ASN A 38 2.84 3.92 -7.17
CA ASN A 38 2.14 4.79 -6.23
C ASN A 38 2.97 5.04 -4.96
N GLU A 39 3.61 4.00 -4.43
CA GLU A 39 4.53 4.11 -3.27
C GLU A 39 5.69 5.06 -3.57
N ARG A 40 6.33 4.93 -4.75
CA ARG A 40 7.40 5.83 -5.18
C ARG A 40 6.94 7.28 -5.35
N ALA A 41 5.76 7.48 -5.95
CA ALA A 41 5.20 8.81 -6.14
C ALA A 41 4.82 9.47 -4.80
N ALA A 42 4.23 8.70 -3.88
CA ALA A 42 3.93 9.13 -2.52
C ALA A 42 5.20 9.51 -1.74
N LEU A 43 6.26 8.71 -1.84
CA LEU A 43 7.53 9.00 -1.18
C LEU A 43 8.21 10.24 -1.78
N ALA A 44 8.11 10.43 -3.09
CA ALA A 44 8.61 11.64 -3.75
C ALA A 44 7.81 12.89 -3.33
N ALA A 45 6.48 12.80 -3.24
CA ALA A 45 5.63 13.87 -2.76
C ALA A 45 5.91 14.22 -1.29
N PHE A 46 6.14 13.20 -0.46
CA PHE A 46 6.56 13.37 0.93
C PHE A 46 7.90 14.13 1.02
N ARG A 47 8.90 13.72 0.23
CA ARG A 47 10.22 14.38 0.19
C ARG A 47 10.18 15.79 -0.41
N ALA A 48 9.21 16.09 -1.27
CA ALA A 48 9.04 17.43 -1.83
C ALA A 48 8.54 18.45 -0.80
N ASN A 49 7.90 18.02 0.29
CA ASN A 49 7.40 18.92 1.32
C ASN A 49 7.61 18.37 2.75
N PRO A 50 8.88 18.30 3.20
CA PRO A 50 9.23 17.66 4.47
C PRO A 50 8.74 18.43 5.70
N GLU A 51 8.47 19.73 5.58
CA GLU A 51 7.96 20.54 6.70
C GLU A 51 6.50 20.23 7.01
N ALA A 52 5.63 20.18 5.99
CA ALA A 52 4.23 19.83 6.16
C ALA A 52 4.06 18.40 6.70
N ALA A 53 4.92 17.48 6.27
CA ALA A 53 4.98 16.12 6.81
C ALA A 53 5.34 16.11 8.30
N ARG A 54 6.36 16.87 8.71
CA ARG A 54 6.81 16.97 10.10
C ARG A 54 5.76 17.61 11.01
N GLN A 55 5.09 18.67 10.55
CA GLN A 55 3.97 19.27 11.29
C GLN A 55 2.84 18.25 11.50
N TRP A 56 2.49 17.51 10.45
CA TRP A 56 1.47 16.48 10.58
C TRP A 56 1.87 15.38 11.59
N PHE A 57 3.13 14.96 11.60
CA PHE A 57 3.64 14.01 12.59
C PHE A 57 3.53 14.54 14.02
N ALA A 58 3.94 15.78 14.26
CA ALA A 58 3.83 16.40 15.59
C ALA A 58 2.38 16.48 16.10
N GLU A 59 1.41 16.62 15.19
CA GLU A 59 -0.02 16.72 15.54
C GLU A 59 -0.72 15.36 15.68
N HIS A 60 -0.29 14.34 14.95
CA HIS A 60 -1.05 13.09 14.80
C HIS A 60 -0.38 11.84 15.38
N LEU A 61 0.91 11.91 15.73
CA LEU A 61 1.59 10.78 16.36
C LEU A 61 1.22 10.70 17.84
N SER A 62 0.76 9.54 18.27
CA SER A 62 0.39 9.30 19.68
C SER A 62 1.53 8.73 20.51
N GLY A 63 2.68 8.44 19.87
CA GLY A 63 3.83 7.76 20.47
C GLY A 63 3.66 6.24 20.56
N GLU A 64 2.56 5.69 20.01
CA GLU A 64 2.30 4.25 19.98
C GLU A 64 2.71 3.71 18.61
N ARG A 65 3.86 3.02 18.58
CA ARG A 65 4.55 2.67 17.33
C ARG A 65 3.67 1.97 16.30
N ILE A 66 2.76 1.07 16.68
CA ILE A 66 1.93 0.33 15.70
C ILE A 66 0.82 1.23 15.15
N ALA A 67 0.15 2.02 16.00
CA ALA A 67 -0.83 3.00 15.55
C ALA A 67 -0.19 4.07 14.65
N ASP A 68 0.98 4.59 15.04
CA ASP A 68 1.72 5.60 14.30
C ASP A 68 2.08 5.10 12.89
N ILE A 69 2.65 3.90 12.77
CA ILE A 69 2.95 3.29 11.47
C ILE A 69 1.69 3.14 10.61
N LYS A 70 0.56 2.73 11.21
CA LYS A 70 -0.72 2.63 10.48
C LYS A 70 -1.21 4.00 10.00
N ALA A 71 -1.12 5.03 10.85
CA ALA A 71 -1.53 6.38 10.53
C ALA A 71 -0.69 6.96 9.38
N VAL A 72 0.64 6.81 9.43
CA VAL A 72 1.55 7.24 8.35
C VAL A 72 1.24 6.50 7.04
N ARG A 73 1.06 5.18 7.09
CA ARG A 73 0.70 4.40 5.88
C ARG A 73 -0.64 4.85 5.28
N ALA A 74 -1.64 5.09 6.11
CA ALA A 74 -2.96 5.52 5.65
C ALA A 74 -2.92 6.93 5.05
N ARG A 75 -2.19 7.86 5.67
CA ARG A 75 -2.10 9.26 5.23
C ARG A 75 -1.29 9.41 3.95
N PHE A 76 -0.14 8.74 3.87
CA PHE A 76 0.81 8.92 2.78
C PHE A 76 0.78 7.77 1.76
N SER A 77 -0.06 6.75 1.94
CA SER A 77 -0.12 5.58 1.06
C SER A 77 1.23 4.87 0.88
N LEU A 78 2.06 4.89 1.93
CA LEU A 78 3.40 4.32 1.94
C LEU A 78 3.37 2.81 2.22
N SER A 79 4.42 2.14 1.74
CA SER A 79 4.70 0.76 2.13
C SER A 79 5.02 0.69 3.63
N LEU A 80 4.87 -0.50 4.23
CA LEU A 80 5.22 -0.69 5.64
C LEU A 80 6.68 -0.34 5.92
N ARG A 81 7.59 -0.74 5.01
CA ARG A 81 9.02 -0.47 5.14
C ARG A 81 9.30 1.02 5.12
N ASP A 82 8.70 1.74 4.18
CA ASP A 82 8.95 3.18 4.03
C ASP A 82 8.34 3.99 5.16
N ALA A 83 7.14 3.62 5.63
CA ALA A 83 6.52 4.26 6.79
C ALA A 83 7.37 4.06 8.06
N VAL A 84 7.95 2.88 8.26
CA VAL A 84 8.88 2.61 9.37
C VAL A 84 10.16 3.43 9.24
N ALA A 85 10.72 3.54 8.04
CA ALA A 85 11.94 4.33 7.80
C ALA A 85 11.70 5.82 8.10
N VAL A 86 10.62 6.39 7.57
CA VAL A 86 10.25 7.79 7.80
C VAL A 86 9.97 8.09 9.27
N LEU A 87 9.25 7.20 9.96
CA LEU A 87 9.01 7.35 11.40
C LEU A 87 10.31 7.25 12.21
N GLY A 88 11.23 6.37 11.80
CA GLY A 88 12.56 6.26 12.41
C GLY A 88 13.40 7.52 12.25
N GLU A 89 13.38 8.14 11.06
CA GLU A 89 14.04 9.43 10.81
C GLU A 89 13.45 10.54 11.69
N HIS A 90 12.13 10.58 11.86
CA HIS A 90 11.47 11.57 12.72
C HIS A 90 11.85 11.41 14.20
N VAL A 91 11.82 10.19 14.74
CA VAL A 91 12.22 9.90 16.13
C VAL A 91 13.70 10.21 16.37
N GLN A 92 14.56 10.02 15.37
CA GLN A 92 15.97 10.36 15.47
C GLN A 92 16.17 11.88 15.52
N GLN A 93 15.43 12.65 14.71
CA GLN A 93 15.48 14.11 14.71
C GLN A 93 14.93 14.76 15.98
N GLU A 94 14.03 14.09 16.70
CA GLU A 94 13.49 14.58 17.98
C GLU A 94 14.45 14.36 19.16
N LYS A 95 15.45 13.50 19.00
CA LYS A 95 16.45 13.17 20.03
C LYS A 95 17.72 14.02 19.95
N ASP A 96 17.96 14.70 18.83
CA ASP A 96 19.08 15.61 18.61
C ASP A 96 18.70 17.05 19.02
#